data_AF-A0A5M9M7F5-F1
#
_entry.id   AF-A0A5M9M7F5-F1
#
_cell.length_a   1.000
_cell.length_b   1.000
_cell.length_c   1.000
_cell.angle_alpha   90.00
_cell.angle_beta   90.00
_cell.angle_gamma   90.00
#
_symmetry.space_group_name_H-M   'P 1'
#
loop_
_entity.id
_entity.type
_entity.pdbx_description
1 polymer ?
#
loop_
_entity_poly.entity_id
_entity_poly.type
_entity_poly.pdbx_seq_one_letter_code
_entity_poly.pdbx_strand_id
1 'polypeptide(L)'
;MTIQHPTEPYSTLEVDPNQFDTFKEPGINPIQFDTHKEATSRAIITSSPELPLRIAPARVCGLHRRIFWILVAGLCLCVVLGAVVGGVVGSQQNRPSSTGSQGQNGQNQGGEQDQSQSQPGNDDPGLSHPPKTQTDSPKSKISSSLASVSYNDEKGIAHHRLYFQSSDHKVQEYAWNSTGRSWYYLSNITTARPNTPLAASVTYSRFPFDLRVYLLDDQNFIQEWISFNSSAPKWTSGNWLTTQNLQAHRDSQLASLWQWPSDCSVCRGLYVMYQDPSGRLTIANGTSGSYFTTNPAFSQPAEGTGLGLVQTWTTTDVNHTDLVLFYEQEDRDMAQYRFGQWPDSKIDGWNSEDNTPLSATNASLAAFTFNPNGIEQGNRFMGTLISKEDGVTCYVSDAKGTNWKNYKPKVMDSLDRNTPVAANYDGRAYGIKDGVVKEFVASSDGRSWSAVGDTMA
;
A
#
# COMPACT_ATOMS: atom_id res chain seq x y z
N MET A 1 -5.88 55.66 50.38
CA MET A 1 -6.52 54.36 50.70
C MET A 1 -6.49 53.56 49.42
N THR A 2 -5.49 52.69 49.25
CA THR A 2 -5.30 51.92 48.02
C THR A 2 -4.89 50.51 48.44
N ILE A 3 -5.68 49.55 47.99
CA ILE A 3 -5.59 48.13 48.34
C ILE A 3 -4.64 47.43 47.36
N GLN A 4 -3.90 46.46 47.90
CA GLN A 4 -2.84 45.65 47.31
C GLN A 4 -3.30 44.71 46.18
N HIS A 5 -2.35 44.32 45.31
CA HIS A 5 -2.19 42.93 44.87
C HIS A 5 -0.68 42.57 44.78
N PRO A 6 -0.31 41.29 44.95
CA PRO A 6 0.94 40.89 45.58
C PRO A 6 2.10 40.63 44.61
N THR A 7 3.31 40.85 45.12
CA THR A 7 4.61 40.51 44.54
C THR A 7 4.93 39.03 44.77
N GLU A 8 5.16 38.27 43.70
CA GLU A 8 5.88 36.99 43.79
C GLU A 8 7.40 37.22 43.80
N PRO A 9 8.17 36.53 44.67
CA PRO A 9 9.63 36.63 44.66
C PRO A 9 10.24 35.70 43.61
N TYR A 10 11.03 36.26 42.70
CA TYR A 10 12.00 35.51 41.91
C TYR A 10 13.07 34.90 42.84
N SER A 11 13.22 33.58 42.78
CA SER A 11 14.33 32.86 43.42
C SER A 11 15.53 32.85 42.48
N THR A 12 16.59 33.58 42.84
CA THR A 12 17.91 33.48 42.20
C THR A 12 18.65 32.30 42.83
N LEU A 13 18.59 31.15 42.17
CA LEU A 13 19.40 29.99 42.55
C LEU A 13 20.84 30.26 42.10
N GLU A 14 21.67 30.80 42.97
CA GLU A 14 23.12 30.80 42.78
C GLU A 14 23.66 29.39 43.07
N VAL A 15 24.33 28.81 42.08
CA VAL A 15 25.02 27.52 42.21
C VAL A 15 26.42 27.80 42.73
N ASP A 16 26.70 27.43 43.98
CA ASP A 16 28.04 27.44 44.56
C ASP A 16 28.87 26.28 43.96
N PRO A 17 29.96 26.55 43.22
CA PRO A 17 30.73 25.49 42.56
C PRO A 17 31.64 24.69 43.50
N ASN A 18 31.70 24.99 44.81
CA ASN A 18 32.65 24.36 45.72
C ASN A 18 32.05 23.41 46.77
N GLN A 19 30.78 23.02 46.64
CA GLN A 19 30.15 22.05 47.53
C GLN A 19 29.99 20.67 46.88
N PHE A 20 31.12 20.00 46.62
CA PHE A 20 31.12 18.56 46.38
C PHE A 20 31.44 17.84 47.68
N ASP A 21 30.44 17.20 48.30
CA ASP A 21 30.74 16.12 49.21
C ASP A 21 29.70 14.98 49.20
N THR A 22 30.24 13.80 48.89
CA THR A 22 29.88 12.44 49.36
C THR A 22 28.46 11.88 49.18
N PHE A 23 28.18 11.41 47.96
CA PHE A 23 27.41 10.16 47.79
C PHE A 23 28.38 9.01 47.44
N LYS A 24 28.41 7.97 48.29
CA LYS A 24 29.12 6.70 48.01
C LYS A 24 28.26 5.85 47.07
N GLU A 25 28.74 5.63 45.85
CA GLU A 25 28.22 4.57 44.98
C GLU A 25 28.74 3.20 45.44
N PRO A 26 27.93 2.12 45.38
CA PRO A 26 28.42 0.76 45.57
C PRO A 26 29.28 0.34 44.36
N GLY A 27 30.56 0.05 44.62
CA GLY A 27 31.54 -0.28 43.59
C GLY A 27 31.20 -1.55 42.81
N ILE A 28 31.13 -1.41 41.49
CA ILE A 28 31.13 -2.52 40.53
C ILE A 28 32.60 -2.78 40.19
N ASN A 29 33.10 -3.99 40.50
CA ASN A 29 34.42 -4.43 40.11
C ASN A 29 34.54 -4.46 38.57
N PRO A 30 35.63 -3.94 37.97
CA PRO A 30 35.86 -4.07 36.54
C PRO A 30 36.17 -5.53 36.20
N ILE A 31 35.39 -6.12 35.29
CA ILE A 31 35.72 -7.41 34.68
C ILE A 31 36.88 -7.16 33.70
N GLN A 32 38.07 -7.60 34.11
CA GLN A 32 39.26 -7.68 33.26
C GLN A 32 39.10 -8.87 32.31
N PHE A 33 39.11 -8.64 30.99
CA PHE A 33 39.25 -9.70 30.01
C PHE A 33 40.74 -10.02 29.83
N ASP A 34 41.19 -11.12 30.43
CA ASP A 34 42.51 -11.67 30.19
C ASP A 34 42.47 -12.65 29.01
N THR A 35 43.38 -12.43 28.07
CA THR A 35 43.55 -13.22 26.85
C THR A 35 44.40 -14.47 27.13
N HIS A 36 43.94 -15.63 26.64
CA HIS A 36 44.66 -16.91 26.48
C HIS A 36 45.14 -17.69 27.72
N LYS A 37 44.55 -18.88 27.94
CA LYS A 37 45.22 -20.19 27.76
C LYS A 37 44.27 -21.37 28.01
N GLU A 38 44.37 -22.36 27.13
CA GLU A 38 43.82 -23.72 27.26
C GLU A 38 44.22 -24.37 28.59
N ALA A 39 43.27 -25.05 29.25
CA ALA A 39 43.51 -26.34 29.89
C ALA A 39 42.17 -27.06 30.17
N THR A 40 42.02 -28.20 29.51
CA THR A 40 41.14 -29.34 29.80
C THR A 40 40.56 -29.43 31.22
N SER A 41 39.24 -29.61 31.31
CA SER A 41 38.62 -30.49 32.33
C SER A 41 37.28 -31.02 31.81
N ARG A 42 37.26 -32.33 31.57
CA ARG A 42 36.06 -33.12 31.31
C ARG A 42 35.22 -33.18 32.59
N ALA A 43 33.96 -32.77 32.51
CA ALA A 43 32.91 -33.26 33.40
C ALA A 43 31.86 -33.97 32.55
N ILE A 44 31.82 -35.28 32.72
CA ILE A 44 30.80 -36.17 32.16
C ILE A 44 29.50 -35.87 32.91
N ILE A 45 28.53 -35.27 32.22
CA ILE A 45 27.12 -35.36 32.61
C ILE A 45 26.43 -36.15 31.51
N THR A 46 26.04 -37.35 31.89
CA THR A 46 25.28 -38.34 31.12
C THR A 46 23.99 -37.73 30.58
N SER A 47 23.98 -37.37 29.30
CA SER A 47 22.75 -37.01 28.58
C SER A 47 21.97 -38.28 28.24
N SER A 48 20.79 -38.43 28.84
CA SER A 48 19.73 -39.29 28.33
C SER A 48 19.31 -38.77 26.94
N PRO A 49 19.13 -39.61 25.90
CA PRO A 49 18.67 -39.12 24.60
C PRO A 49 17.17 -38.80 24.69
N GLU A 50 16.82 -37.53 24.87
CA GLU A 50 15.47 -37.06 24.59
C GLU A 50 15.19 -37.19 23.09
N LEU A 51 14.20 -38.03 22.78
CA LEU A 51 13.67 -38.25 21.45
C LEU A 51 13.22 -36.93 20.81
N PRO A 52 13.48 -36.71 19.50
CA PRO A 52 12.98 -35.52 18.82
C PRO A 52 11.44 -35.57 18.80
N LEU A 53 10.82 -34.55 19.39
CA LEU A 53 9.40 -34.27 19.31
C LEU A 53 9.03 -34.08 17.83
N ARG A 54 8.54 -35.15 17.20
CA ARG A 54 7.90 -35.09 15.88
C ARG A 54 6.66 -34.21 15.99
N ILE A 55 6.78 -32.97 15.52
CA ILE A 55 5.64 -32.11 15.26
C ILE A 55 4.71 -32.87 14.31
N ALA A 56 3.52 -33.20 14.81
CA ALA A 56 2.53 -33.92 14.00
C ALA A 56 2.13 -33.03 12.81
N PRO A 57 2.12 -33.57 11.58
CA PRO A 57 1.81 -32.79 10.40
C PRO A 57 0.39 -32.25 10.48
N ALA A 58 0.21 -30.96 10.14
CA ALA A 58 -1.07 -30.28 10.17
C ALA A 58 -2.15 -31.07 9.42
N ARG A 59 -3.25 -31.39 10.13
CA ARG A 59 -4.39 -32.13 9.63
C ARG A 59 -5.55 -31.17 9.39
N VAL A 60 -6.16 -31.23 8.22
CA VAL A 60 -7.42 -30.52 7.91
C VAL A 60 -8.52 -31.57 7.94
N CYS A 61 -9.53 -31.38 8.80
CA CYS A 61 -10.61 -32.34 9.03
C CYS A 61 -10.11 -33.76 9.39
N GLY A 62 -9.03 -33.88 10.18
CA GLY A 62 -8.46 -35.17 10.59
C GLY A 62 -7.60 -35.88 9.53
N LEU A 63 -7.47 -35.30 8.33
CA LEU A 63 -6.72 -35.88 7.21
C LEU A 63 -5.47 -35.04 6.89
N HIS A 64 -4.41 -35.69 6.39
CA HIS A 64 -3.16 -35.02 6.04
C HIS A 64 -3.40 -33.94 4.96
N ARG A 65 -2.85 -32.72 5.11
CA ARG A 65 -3.09 -31.57 4.17
C ARG A 65 -2.97 -31.96 2.70
N ARG A 66 -2.01 -32.82 2.34
CA ARG A 66 -1.81 -33.31 0.96
C ARG A 66 -2.96 -34.19 0.45
N ILE A 67 -3.55 -35.03 1.30
CA ILE A 67 -4.64 -35.93 0.91
C ILE A 67 -5.96 -35.15 0.81
N PHE A 68 -6.18 -34.17 1.69
CA PHE A 68 -7.36 -33.30 1.62
C PHE A 68 -7.47 -32.59 0.26
N TRP A 69 -6.38 -31.98 -0.21
CA TRP A 69 -6.37 -31.30 -1.51
C TRP A 69 -6.52 -32.23 -2.70
N ILE A 70 -6.01 -33.47 -2.62
CA ILE A 70 -6.24 -34.50 -3.65
C ILE A 70 -7.73 -34.87 -3.73
N LEU A 71 -8.42 -35.00 -2.59
CA LEU A 71 -9.85 -35.31 -2.56
C LEU A 71 -10.71 -34.16 -3.09
N VAL A 72 -10.39 -32.91 -2.73
CA VAL A 72 -11.11 -31.72 -3.23
C VAL A 72 -10.92 -31.57 -4.73
N ALA A 73 -9.70 -31.75 -5.24
CA ALA A 73 -9.43 -31.73 -6.68
C ALA A 73 -10.16 -32.86 -7.42
N GLY A 74 -10.19 -34.07 -6.84
CA GLY A 74 -10.94 -35.20 -7.37
C GLY A 74 -12.45 -34.92 -7.45
N LEU A 75 -13.02 -34.33 -6.40
CA LEU A 75 -14.44 -33.96 -6.37
C LEU A 75 -14.78 -32.90 -7.43
N CYS A 76 -13.94 -31.86 -7.56
CA CYS A 76 -14.13 -30.84 -8.60
C CYS A 76 -14.06 -31.43 -10.01
N LEU A 77 -13.12 -32.35 -10.26
CA LEU A 77 -12.99 -33.04 -11.54
C LEU A 77 -14.26 -33.87 -11.85
N CYS A 78 -14.81 -34.58 -10.87
CA CYS A 78 -16.05 -35.34 -11.03
C CYS A 78 -17.26 -34.43 -11.36
N VAL A 79 -17.35 -33.25 -10.75
CA VAL A 79 -18.44 -32.29 -11.04
C VAL A 79 -18.32 -31.75 -12.47
N VAL A 80 -17.10 -31.42 -12.91
CA VAL A 80 -16.87 -30.94 -14.29
C VAL A 80 -17.21 -32.03 -15.31
N LEU A 81 -16.80 -33.28 -15.06
CA LEU A 81 -17.13 -34.40 -15.94
C LEU A 81 -18.64 -34.70 -15.96
N GLY A 82 -19.33 -34.59 -14.81
CA GLY A 82 -20.78 -34.72 -14.74
C GLY A 82 -21.53 -33.63 -15.53
N ALA A 83 -21.03 -32.40 -15.51
CA ALA A 83 -21.63 -31.27 -16.24
C ALA A 83 -21.48 -31.40 -17.76
N VAL A 84 -20.37 -31.98 -18.25
CA VAL A 84 -20.12 -32.16 -19.69
C VAL A 84 -21.02 -33.24 -20.31
N VAL A 85 -21.47 -34.23 -19.52
CA VAL A 85 -22.40 -35.27 -20.01
C VAL A 85 -23.87 -34.81 -19.93
N GLY A 86 -24.22 -33.87 -19.05
CA GLY A 86 -25.59 -33.34 -18.93
C GLY A 86 -25.98 -32.26 -19.95
N GLY A 87 -25.01 -31.61 -20.59
CA GLY A 87 -25.25 -30.41 -21.42
C GLY A 87 -25.66 -30.63 -22.88
N VAL A 88 -25.66 -31.87 -23.40
CA VAL A 88 -25.76 -32.13 -24.85
C VAL A 88 -27.11 -32.73 -25.31
N VAL A 89 -28.09 -32.94 -24.42
CA VAL A 89 -29.41 -33.53 -24.81
C VAL A 89 -30.62 -32.64 -24.46
N GLY A 90 -30.40 -31.42 -23.96
CA GLY A 90 -31.47 -30.61 -23.37
C GLY A 90 -31.75 -29.26 -24.02
N SER A 91 -31.75 -29.12 -25.35
CA SER A 91 -32.31 -27.88 -25.97
C SER A 91 -32.66 -28.02 -27.46
N GLN A 92 -33.74 -28.71 -27.78
CA GLN A 92 -34.51 -28.41 -28.98
C GLN A 92 -36.00 -28.55 -28.71
N GLN A 93 -36.71 -27.42 -28.60
CA GLN A 93 -38.13 -27.35 -28.91
C GLN A 93 -38.55 -25.92 -29.32
N ASN A 94 -39.03 -25.86 -30.57
CA ASN A 94 -40.12 -25.06 -31.13
C ASN A 94 -40.04 -23.51 -31.17
N ARG A 95 -39.78 -23.00 -32.38
CA ARG A 95 -40.33 -21.74 -32.90
C ARG A 95 -41.39 -22.06 -33.96
N PRO A 96 -42.62 -21.52 -33.87
CA PRO A 96 -43.49 -21.36 -35.03
C PRO A 96 -43.24 -20.01 -35.71
N SER A 97 -43.20 -20.08 -37.03
CA SER A 97 -43.21 -18.98 -37.99
C SER A 97 -44.65 -18.58 -38.34
N SER A 98 -44.87 -17.29 -38.56
CA SER A 98 -45.89 -16.79 -39.49
C SER A 98 -45.50 -15.41 -40.03
N THR A 99 -46.01 -15.15 -41.24
CA THR A 99 -45.44 -14.30 -42.28
C THR A 99 -46.38 -13.13 -42.58
N GLY A 100 -45.81 -11.99 -43.01
CA GLY A 100 -46.48 -10.95 -43.83
C GLY A 100 -47.27 -9.89 -43.06
N SER A 101 -47.40 -8.63 -43.48
CA SER A 101 -46.97 -7.91 -44.69
C SER A 101 -47.46 -6.44 -44.60
N GLN A 102 -46.71 -5.52 -45.22
CA GLN A 102 -47.13 -4.26 -45.87
C GLN A 102 -47.64 -3.01 -45.09
N GLY A 103 -47.14 -1.85 -45.56
CA GLY A 103 -47.89 -0.58 -45.73
C GLY A 103 -47.52 0.53 -44.75
N GLN A 104 -46.64 1.48 -45.10
CA GLN A 104 -46.87 2.76 -45.83
C GLN A 104 -47.27 3.97 -44.94
N ASN A 105 -46.52 5.07 -45.13
CA ASN A 105 -46.83 6.51 -44.90
C ASN A 105 -47.27 6.94 -43.47
N GLY A 106 -46.95 8.11 -42.94
CA GLY A 106 -46.37 9.35 -43.46
C GLY A 106 -46.80 10.48 -42.51
N GLN A 107 -45.99 11.56 -42.47
CA GLN A 107 -46.28 12.91 -41.95
C GLN A 107 -46.51 13.07 -40.43
N ASN A 108 -45.69 13.86 -39.71
CA ASN A 108 -45.51 15.33 -39.65
C ASN A 108 -46.52 16.03 -38.71
N GLN A 109 -45.97 17.00 -37.95
CA GLN A 109 -46.64 18.01 -37.08
C GLN A 109 -47.16 17.47 -35.74
N GLY A 110 -46.99 18.15 -34.59
CA GLY A 110 -46.57 19.52 -34.30
C GLY A 110 -47.38 20.01 -33.09
N GLY A 111 -46.76 20.86 -32.25
CA GLY A 111 -47.42 21.67 -31.19
C GLY A 111 -47.66 20.91 -29.88
N GLU A 112 -46.94 21.19 -28.78
CA GLU A 112 -46.98 22.38 -27.91
C GLU A 112 -48.19 22.43 -26.96
N GLN A 113 -47.83 22.71 -25.68
CA GLN A 113 -48.63 23.41 -24.66
C GLN A 113 -49.79 22.62 -24.03
N ASP A 114 -50.09 22.74 -22.74
CA ASP A 114 -49.47 23.37 -21.58
C ASP A 114 -50.20 22.80 -20.35
N GLN A 115 -49.58 22.93 -19.17
CA GLN A 115 -50.19 23.31 -17.88
C GLN A 115 -51.69 23.00 -17.64
N SER A 116 -52.13 22.39 -16.53
CA SER A 116 -51.78 22.66 -15.13
C SER A 116 -52.85 22.04 -14.21
N GLN A 117 -52.55 22.01 -12.90
CA GLN A 117 -53.50 22.02 -11.77
C GLN A 117 -54.34 20.75 -11.51
N SER A 118 -54.69 20.33 -10.28
CA SER A 118 -54.25 20.56 -8.90
C SER A 118 -55.19 19.75 -7.99
N GLN A 119 -54.64 19.07 -6.97
CA GLN A 119 -55.27 18.79 -5.66
C GLN A 119 -56.42 17.74 -5.54
N PRO A 120 -56.81 17.30 -4.32
CA PRO A 120 -56.13 16.28 -3.47
C PRO A 120 -57.09 15.13 -3.04
N GLY A 121 -56.58 14.07 -2.41
CA GLY A 121 -57.44 13.23 -1.56
C GLY A 121 -57.00 11.79 -1.30
N ASN A 122 -56.71 11.56 -0.01
CA ASN A 122 -57.03 10.39 0.80
C ASN A 122 -56.02 9.23 0.93
N ASP A 123 -55.76 8.97 2.22
CA ASP A 123 -54.90 7.99 2.84
C ASP A 123 -55.33 6.53 2.62
N ASP A 124 -54.36 5.63 2.45
CA ASP A 124 -54.36 4.27 3.01
C ASP A 124 -52.89 3.78 3.16
N PRO A 125 -52.52 3.04 4.23
CA PRO A 125 -51.13 2.78 4.60
C PRO A 125 -50.62 1.49 3.95
N GLY A 126 -49.90 1.65 2.83
CA GLY A 126 -49.24 0.55 2.13
C GLY A 126 -47.72 0.64 2.26
N LEU A 127 -47.13 -0.32 2.98
CA LEU A 127 -45.69 -0.62 3.08
C LEU A 127 -44.94 -0.38 1.76
N SER A 128 -44.21 0.73 1.67
CA SER A 128 -43.27 0.98 0.57
C SER A 128 -41.86 1.13 1.11
N HIS A 129 -40.99 0.31 0.52
CA HIS A 129 -39.56 0.26 0.75
C HIS A 129 -38.96 1.66 0.60
N PRO A 130 -37.99 2.07 1.45
CA PRO A 130 -37.33 3.35 1.25
C PRO A 130 -36.64 3.33 -0.13
N PRO A 131 -36.80 4.38 -0.96
CA PRO A 131 -36.08 4.47 -2.21
C PRO A 131 -34.60 4.48 -1.86
N LYS A 132 -33.84 3.53 -2.42
CA LYS A 132 -32.39 3.65 -2.50
C LYS A 132 -32.11 4.87 -3.36
N THR A 133 -31.96 6.02 -2.74
CA THR A 133 -31.28 7.17 -3.31
C THR A 133 -29.85 6.71 -3.58
N GLN A 134 -29.64 6.21 -4.79
CA GLN A 134 -28.32 6.08 -5.38
C GLN A 134 -27.88 7.52 -5.62
N THR A 135 -27.20 8.09 -4.62
CA THR A 135 -26.57 9.39 -4.73
C THR A 135 -25.49 9.24 -5.78
N ASP A 136 -25.77 9.64 -7.02
CA ASP A 136 -24.75 9.88 -8.03
C ASP A 136 -23.73 10.83 -7.40
N SER A 137 -22.56 10.28 -7.09
CA SER A 137 -21.46 11.08 -6.56
C SER A 137 -21.02 12.01 -7.69
N PRO A 138 -20.84 13.32 -7.44
CA PRO A 138 -20.31 14.20 -8.47
C PRO A 138 -18.94 13.66 -8.88
N LYS A 139 -18.76 13.41 -10.19
CA LYS A 139 -17.47 13.04 -10.80
C LYS A 139 -16.45 14.13 -10.51
N SER A 140 -15.82 14.06 -9.35
CA SER A 140 -14.83 15.02 -8.93
C SER A 140 -13.57 14.77 -9.75
N LYS A 141 -13.20 15.74 -10.57
CA LYS A 141 -11.99 15.67 -11.40
C LYS A 141 -10.80 15.55 -10.46
N ILE A 142 -9.98 14.52 -10.63
CA ILE A 142 -8.81 14.30 -9.77
C ILE A 142 -7.77 15.37 -10.05
N SER A 143 -7.20 15.92 -8.98
CA SER A 143 -6.21 17.00 -9.06
C SER A 143 -4.79 16.56 -8.73
N SER A 144 -4.56 15.43 -8.06
CA SER A 144 -3.22 15.09 -7.54
C SER A 144 -2.81 13.60 -7.60
N SER A 145 -1.63 13.33 -7.01
CA SER A 145 -1.00 12.04 -6.76
C SER A 145 -1.97 10.93 -6.31
N LEU A 146 -1.61 9.69 -6.66
CA LEU A 146 -2.35 8.49 -6.28
C LEU A 146 -1.55 7.73 -5.21
N ALA A 147 -2.24 7.12 -4.25
CA ALA A 147 -1.67 6.12 -3.36
C ALA A 147 -2.60 4.91 -3.24
N SER A 148 -2.04 3.71 -3.09
CA SER A 148 -2.85 2.51 -2.94
C SER A 148 -2.24 1.53 -1.96
N VAL A 149 -3.09 0.81 -1.24
CA VAL A 149 -2.73 -0.37 -0.45
C VAL A 149 -3.66 -1.53 -0.75
N SER A 150 -3.17 -2.74 -0.53
CA SER A 150 -3.93 -3.97 -0.64
C SER A 150 -3.67 -4.86 0.57
N TYR A 151 -4.68 -5.59 1.03
CA TYR A 151 -4.56 -6.56 2.12
C TYR A 151 -5.65 -7.64 2.02
N ASN A 152 -5.43 -8.80 2.65
CA ASN A 152 -6.44 -9.84 2.79
C ASN A 152 -6.94 -9.87 4.24
N ASP A 153 -8.26 -9.94 4.45
CA ASP A 153 -8.82 -10.10 5.79
C ASP A 153 -8.72 -11.55 6.31
N GLU A 154 -9.14 -11.78 7.56
CA GLU A 154 -9.13 -13.11 8.20
C GLU A 154 -9.96 -14.18 7.46
N LYS A 155 -10.85 -13.77 6.55
CA LYS A 155 -11.67 -14.67 5.73
C LYS A 155 -11.06 -14.90 4.34
N GLY A 156 -9.88 -14.33 4.06
CA GLY A 156 -9.23 -14.38 2.76
C GLY A 156 -9.90 -13.50 1.70
N ILE A 157 -10.72 -12.52 2.11
CA ILE A 157 -11.27 -11.53 1.17
C ILE A 157 -10.16 -10.52 0.88
N ALA A 158 -9.85 -10.34 -0.41
CA ALA A 158 -8.92 -9.31 -0.85
C ALA A 158 -9.60 -7.96 -0.80
N HIS A 159 -8.91 -6.98 -0.21
CA HIS A 159 -9.31 -5.58 -0.11
C HIS A 159 -8.28 -4.71 -0.81
N HIS A 160 -8.75 -3.76 -1.61
CA HIS A 160 -7.94 -2.68 -2.15
C HIS A 160 -8.46 -1.36 -1.62
N ARG A 161 -7.53 -0.44 -1.38
CA ARG A 161 -7.82 0.96 -1.07
C ARG A 161 -7.07 1.85 -2.04
N LEU A 162 -7.73 2.89 -2.48
CA LEU A 162 -7.18 3.91 -3.35
C LEU A 162 -7.43 5.27 -2.70
N TYR A 163 -6.38 6.10 -2.71
CA TYR A 163 -6.39 7.45 -2.17
C TYR A 163 -5.96 8.42 -3.25
N PHE A 164 -6.68 9.54 -3.35
CA PHE A 164 -6.37 10.64 -4.26
C PHE A 164 -6.95 11.94 -3.72
N GLN A 165 -6.48 13.07 -4.25
CA GLN A 165 -7.07 14.37 -3.95
C GLN A 165 -8.07 14.79 -5.04
N SER A 166 -9.31 15.06 -4.63
CA SER A 166 -10.33 15.63 -5.49
C SER A 166 -10.06 17.12 -5.78
N SER A 167 -10.77 17.69 -6.77
CA SER A 167 -10.61 19.10 -7.16
C SER A 167 -10.99 20.10 -6.07
N ASP A 168 -11.77 19.70 -5.06
CA ASP A 168 -12.09 20.48 -3.87
C ASP A 168 -11.05 20.29 -2.74
N HIS A 169 -9.86 19.78 -3.07
CA HIS A 169 -8.70 19.59 -2.20
C HIS A 169 -8.89 18.57 -1.06
N LYS A 170 -10.00 17.82 -1.07
CA LYS A 170 -10.21 16.71 -0.13
C LYS A 170 -9.41 15.49 -0.54
N VAL A 171 -8.78 14.84 0.43
CA VAL A 171 -8.20 13.52 0.25
C VAL A 171 -9.30 12.49 0.47
N GLN A 172 -9.59 11.70 -0.56
CA GLN A 172 -10.70 10.76 -0.58
C GLN A 172 -10.18 9.32 -0.51
N GLU A 173 -11.00 8.44 0.07
CA GLU A 173 -10.76 7.00 0.10
C GLU A 173 -11.82 6.29 -0.73
N TYR A 174 -11.36 5.48 -1.67
CA TYR A 174 -12.17 4.51 -2.41
C TYR A 174 -11.78 3.10 -1.99
N ALA A 175 -12.78 2.23 -1.92
CA ALA A 175 -12.61 0.86 -1.47
C ALA A 175 -13.15 -0.13 -2.51
N TRP A 176 -12.46 -1.26 -2.61
CA TRP A 176 -12.91 -2.44 -3.34
C TRP A 176 -12.63 -3.67 -2.50
N ASN A 177 -13.47 -4.69 -2.66
CA ASN A 177 -13.18 -6.01 -2.11
C ASN A 177 -13.65 -7.13 -3.05
N SER A 178 -13.05 -8.31 -2.93
CA SER A 178 -13.29 -9.43 -3.84
C SER A 178 -14.71 -10.03 -3.78
N THR A 179 -15.47 -9.71 -2.73
CA THR A 179 -16.87 -10.12 -2.59
C THR A 179 -17.81 -9.18 -3.34
N GLY A 180 -17.64 -7.86 -3.16
CA GLY A 180 -18.46 -6.82 -3.79
C GLY A 180 -18.08 -6.54 -5.24
N ARG A 181 -16.82 -6.81 -5.62
CA ARG A 181 -16.28 -6.70 -6.99
C ARG A 181 -16.55 -5.37 -7.70
N SER A 182 -16.76 -4.31 -6.92
CA SER A 182 -17.04 -2.97 -7.41
C SER A 182 -16.35 -1.97 -6.49
N TRP A 183 -15.84 -0.91 -7.10
CA TRP A 183 -15.29 0.22 -6.36
C TRP A 183 -16.44 1.07 -5.82
N TYR A 184 -16.26 1.59 -4.62
CA TYR A 184 -17.19 2.53 -4.02
C TYR A 184 -16.42 3.59 -3.23
N TYR A 185 -16.94 4.81 -3.26
CA TYR A 185 -16.49 5.87 -2.37
C TYR A 185 -16.75 5.47 -0.92
N LEU A 186 -15.73 5.55 -0.07
CA LEU A 186 -15.83 5.17 1.33
C LEU A 186 -15.89 6.40 2.23
N SER A 187 -14.95 7.34 2.12
CA SER A 187 -14.90 8.51 2.99
C SER A 187 -14.02 9.65 2.46
N ASN A 188 -14.18 10.85 3.03
CA ASN A 188 -13.19 11.91 2.98
C ASN A 188 -12.30 11.79 4.23
N ILE A 189 -10.99 11.76 4.04
CA ILE A 189 -10.00 11.65 5.13
C ILE A 189 -9.77 13.01 5.76
N THR A 190 -9.41 13.99 4.92
CA THR A 190 -9.09 15.35 5.34
C THR A 190 -9.13 16.31 4.14
N THR A 191 -8.89 17.60 4.38
CA THR A 191 -8.51 18.57 3.36
C THR A 191 -7.00 18.79 3.42
N ALA A 192 -6.34 18.90 2.29
CA ALA A 192 -4.90 19.12 2.18
C ALA A 192 -4.60 20.23 1.18
N ARG A 193 -3.35 20.68 1.13
CA ARG A 193 -2.91 21.64 0.13
C ARG A 193 -3.20 21.14 -1.30
N PRO A 194 -3.45 22.02 -2.28
CA PRO A 194 -3.58 21.60 -3.67
C PRO A 194 -2.37 20.79 -4.15
N ASN A 195 -2.61 19.70 -4.86
CA ASN A 195 -1.57 18.83 -5.42
C ASN A 195 -0.66 18.21 -4.35
N THR A 196 -1.20 17.90 -3.17
CA THR A 196 -0.40 17.24 -2.12
C THR A 196 0.08 15.85 -2.61
N PRO A 197 1.35 15.48 -2.38
CA PRO A 197 1.80 14.11 -2.61
C PRO A 197 1.07 13.19 -1.64
N LEU A 198 0.78 11.97 -2.06
CA LEU A 198 0.12 10.96 -1.24
C LEU A 198 0.99 9.71 -1.17
N ALA A 199 1.13 9.17 0.03
CA ALA A 199 1.66 7.83 0.26
C ALA A 199 0.73 7.09 1.22
N ALA A 200 0.66 5.76 1.11
CA ALA A 200 -0.17 4.96 1.99
C ALA A 200 0.54 3.67 2.41
N SER A 201 0.21 3.18 3.59
CA SER A 201 0.70 1.90 4.10
C SER A 201 -0.37 1.20 4.92
N VAL A 202 -0.28 -0.13 4.99
CA VAL A 202 -1.13 -0.98 5.83
C VAL A 202 -0.26 -1.70 6.83
N THR A 203 -0.56 -1.58 8.12
CA THR A 203 0.20 -2.25 9.17
C THR A 203 -0.40 -3.62 9.46
N TYR A 204 0.41 -4.67 9.38
CA TYR A 204 -0.10 -6.01 9.60
C TYR A 204 0.35 -6.59 10.95
N SER A 205 -0.04 -5.89 12.01
CA SER A 205 0.20 -6.33 13.38
C SER A 205 -0.80 -7.40 13.82
N ARG A 206 -2.10 -7.13 13.63
CA ARG A 206 -3.25 -7.98 13.91
C ARG A 206 -4.44 -7.45 13.12
N PHE A 207 -5.34 -8.32 12.66
CA PHE A 207 -6.59 -7.87 12.05
C PHE A 207 -7.59 -7.38 13.12
N PRO A 208 -8.38 -6.31 12.87
CA PRO A 208 -8.31 -5.43 11.70
C PRO A 208 -7.01 -4.61 11.66
N PHE A 209 -6.49 -4.38 10.46
CA PHE A 209 -5.21 -3.71 10.26
C PHE A 209 -5.32 -2.19 10.44
N ASP A 210 -4.20 -1.51 10.71
CA ASP A 210 -4.17 -0.06 10.60
C ASP A 210 -3.94 0.34 9.14
N LEU A 211 -4.69 1.34 8.68
CA LEU A 211 -4.45 2.04 7.43
C LEU A 211 -3.83 3.39 7.75
N ARG A 212 -2.81 3.78 6.99
CA ARG A 212 -2.13 5.07 7.14
C ARG A 212 -2.03 5.77 5.80
N VAL A 213 -2.32 7.07 5.79
CA VAL A 213 -2.15 7.96 4.65
C VAL A 213 -1.29 9.13 5.08
N TYR A 214 -0.28 9.44 4.26
CA TYR A 214 0.66 10.53 4.47
C TYR A 214 0.50 11.58 3.38
N LEU A 215 0.59 12.84 3.77
CA LEU A 215 0.43 13.99 2.89
C LEU A 215 1.23 15.18 3.42
N LEU A 216 1.36 16.23 2.61
CA LEU A 216 1.91 17.51 3.03
C LEU A 216 0.82 18.54 3.28
N ASP A 217 0.94 19.31 4.35
CA ASP A 217 0.14 20.50 4.59
C ASP A 217 0.65 21.73 3.82
N ASP A 218 -0.04 22.85 3.97
CA ASP A 218 0.25 24.12 3.27
C ASP A 218 1.66 24.68 3.59
N GLN A 219 2.29 24.23 4.66
CA GLN A 219 3.63 24.63 5.10
C GLN A 219 4.70 23.57 4.80
N ASN A 220 4.33 22.52 4.07
CA ASN A 220 5.16 21.36 3.72
C ASN A 220 5.52 20.47 4.93
N PHE A 221 4.78 20.53 6.04
CA PHE A 221 4.95 19.54 7.09
C PHE A 221 4.25 18.23 6.72
N ILE A 222 4.92 17.13 7.04
CA ILE A 222 4.37 15.79 6.83
C ILE A 222 3.29 15.53 7.86
N GLN A 223 2.09 15.23 7.37
CA GLN A 223 0.92 14.87 8.15
C GLN A 223 0.64 13.38 8.00
N GLU A 224 0.31 12.71 9.10
CA GLU A 224 -0.17 11.33 9.12
C GLU A 224 -1.67 11.31 9.46
N TRP A 225 -2.43 10.52 8.71
CA TRP A 225 -3.79 10.15 9.04
C TRP A 225 -3.85 8.64 9.23
N ILE A 226 -4.46 8.18 10.32
CA ILE A 226 -4.53 6.77 10.69
C ILE A 226 -5.98 6.36 10.87
N SER A 227 -6.30 5.16 10.39
CA SER A 227 -7.47 4.40 10.81
C SER A 227 -7.03 3.08 11.43
N PHE A 228 -7.31 2.87 12.71
CA PHE A 228 -6.95 1.65 13.46
C PHE A 228 -7.87 0.45 13.18
N ASN A 229 -8.76 0.57 12.19
CA ASN A 229 -9.69 -0.51 11.83
C ASN A 229 -9.96 -0.51 10.33
N SER A 230 -9.23 -1.34 9.60
CA SER A 230 -9.38 -1.53 8.15
C SER A 230 -10.78 -1.97 7.69
N SER A 231 -11.59 -2.56 8.58
CA SER A 231 -12.94 -3.07 8.26
C SER A 231 -14.03 -1.99 8.39
N ALA A 232 -13.80 -1.00 9.24
CA ALA A 232 -14.69 0.14 9.43
C ALA A 232 -13.85 1.40 9.66
N PRO A 233 -13.22 1.94 8.59
CA PRO A 233 -12.24 2.99 8.77
C PRO A 233 -12.81 4.25 9.43
N LYS A 234 -12.08 4.76 10.41
CA LYS A 234 -12.34 6.05 11.06
C LYS A 234 -11.02 6.79 11.15
N TRP A 235 -10.90 7.83 10.34
CA TRP A 235 -9.66 8.57 10.19
C TRP A 235 -9.46 9.58 11.32
N THR A 236 -8.27 9.56 11.90
CA THR A 236 -7.81 10.53 12.90
C THR A 236 -6.38 10.97 12.57
N SER A 237 -6.00 12.19 12.94
CA SER A 237 -4.60 12.62 12.83
C SER A 237 -3.69 11.71 13.66
N GLY A 238 -2.58 11.27 13.04
CA GLY A 238 -1.58 10.42 13.65
C GLY A 238 -0.62 11.23 14.49
N ASN A 239 -0.71 11.09 15.81
CA ASN A 239 0.09 11.91 16.72
C ASN A 239 1.61 11.64 16.61
N TRP A 240 2.04 10.44 16.23
CA TRP A 240 3.47 10.09 16.29
C TRP A 240 4.31 10.76 15.21
N LEU A 241 3.84 10.83 13.97
CA LEU A 241 4.56 11.51 12.88
C LEU A 241 4.28 13.01 12.90
N THR A 242 2.99 13.39 12.96
CA THR A 242 2.55 14.77 12.80
C THR A 242 3.18 15.70 13.85
N THR A 243 3.34 15.24 15.09
CA THR A 243 3.94 16.08 16.16
C THR A 243 5.45 16.26 16.06
N GLN A 244 6.13 15.50 15.19
CA GLN A 244 7.56 15.71 14.92
C GLN A 244 7.81 16.98 14.09
N ASN A 245 6.76 17.56 13.48
CA ASN A 245 6.87 18.73 12.60
C ASN A 245 7.97 18.55 11.53
N LEU A 246 8.02 17.37 10.91
CA LEU A 246 8.97 17.10 9.84
C LEU A 246 8.60 17.92 8.61
N GLN A 247 9.46 18.87 8.23
CA GLN A 247 9.25 19.68 7.04
C GLN A 247 9.92 19.02 5.84
N ALA A 248 9.17 18.86 4.76
CA ALA A 248 9.68 18.38 3.48
C ALA A 248 10.06 19.54 2.54
N HIS A 249 10.85 19.24 1.52
CA HIS A 249 11.00 20.11 0.36
C HIS A 249 9.62 20.42 -0.25
N ARG A 250 9.45 21.63 -0.79
CA ARG A 250 8.14 22.06 -1.31
C ARG A 250 7.59 21.14 -2.39
N ASP A 251 8.48 20.61 -3.22
CA ASP A 251 8.18 19.74 -4.36
C ASP A 251 8.32 18.24 -4.02
N SER A 252 8.63 17.90 -2.76
CA SER A 252 8.85 16.52 -2.33
C SER A 252 7.68 15.62 -2.69
N GLN A 253 7.98 14.45 -3.24
CA GLN A 253 7.05 13.32 -3.26
C GLN A 253 7.16 12.54 -1.95
N LEU A 254 6.22 11.64 -1.71
CA LEU A 254 6.20 10.77 -0.54
C LEU A 254 6.14 9.31 -0.99
N ALA A 255 6.89 8.45 -0.32
CA ALA A 255 6.70 7.01 -0.39
C ALA A 255 6.59 6.45 1.02
N SER A 256 5.76 5.44 1.23
CA SER A 256 5.62 4.83 2.54
C SER A 256 5.43 3.33 2.44
N LEU A 257 5.91 2.64 3.47
CA LEU A 257 5.83 1.21 3.55
C LEU A 257 5.75 0.79 5.01
N TRP A 258 4.85 -0.15 5.31
CA TRP A 258 5.01 -0.98 6.50
C TRP A 258 5.62 -2.31 6.08
N GLN A 259 6.74 -2.64 6.69
CA GLN A 259 7.45 -3.87 6.45
C GLN A 259 6.82 -4.99 7.27
N TRP A 260 6.38 -6.03 6.56
CA TRP A 260 5.90 -7.27 7.17
C TRP A 260 7.10 -8.15 7.56
N PRO A 261 7.27 -8.53 8.83
CA PRO A 261 8.16 -9.63 9.17
C PRO A 261 7.37 -10.94 9.14
N SER A 262 7.88 -11.94 8.45
CA SER A 262 7.28 -13.27 8.51
C SER A 262 7.46 -13.91 9.89
N ASP A 263 8.53 -13.62 10.66
CA ASP A 263 8.72 -14.24 12.00
C ASP A 263 9.51 -13.41 13.05
N CYS A 264 9.73 -12.11 12.83
CA CYS A 264 10.54 -11.26 13.73
C CYS A 264 9.75 -10.08 14.30
N SER A 265 9.46 -10.09 15.61
CA SER A 265 8.74 -9.00 16.30
C SER A 265 9.49 -7.66 16.31
N VAL A 266 10.82 -7.69 16.18
CA VAL A 266 11.70 -6.51 16.14
C VAL A 266 11.97 -5.97 14.74
N CYS A 267 11.52 -6.67 13.69
CA CYS A 267 11.78 -6.32 12.28
C CYS A 267 10.58 -5.62 11.62
N ARG A 268 9.64 -5.07 12.41
CA ARG A 268 8.48 -4.32 11.91
C ARG A 268 8.90 -2.91 11.54
N GLY A 269 9.23 -2.68 10.28
CA GLY A 269 9.51 -1.35 9.73
C GLY A 269 8.26 -0.52 9.48
N LEU A 270 8.18 0.73 9.93
CA LEU A 270 7.24 1.71 9.35
C LEU A 270 8.05 2.89 8.82
N TYR A 271 8.08 3.04 7.50
CA TYR A 271 8.94 4.01 6.83
C TYR A 271 8.10 4.99 6.03
N VAL A 272 8.46 6.28 6.13
CA VAL A 272 8.04 7.34 5.22
C VAL A 272 9.30 7.97 4.65
N MET A 273 9.40 8.02 3.33
CA MET A 273 10.51 8.64 2.60
C MET A 273 10.05 9.93 1.95
N TYR A 274 10.92 10.94 2.00
CA TYR A 274 10.68 12.28 1.47
C TYR A 274 12.01 12.99 1.17
N GLN A 275 11.96 14.10 0.43
CA GLN A 275 13.07 15.04 0.33
C GLN A 275 12.98 16.06 1.45
N ASP A 276 14.05 16.25 2.23
CA ASP A 276 14.14 17.33 3.23
C ASP A 276 14.31 18.70 2.54
N PRO A 277 14.23 19.84 3.28
CA PRO A 277 14.36 21.16 2.69
C PRO A 277 15.73 21.44 2.05
N SER A 278 16.75 20.61 2.32
CA SER A 278 18.05 20.66 1.67
C SER A 278 18.11 19.84 0.36
N GLY A 279 17.00 19.21 -0.02
CA GLY A 279 16.89 18.37 -1.21
C GLY A 279 17.40 16.94 -1.01
N ARG A 280 17.82 16.53 0.19
CA ARG A 280 18.33 15.17 0.45
C ARG A 280 17.18 14.22 0.75
N LEU A 281 17.30 12.98 0.30
CA LEU A 281 16.35 11.94 0.72
C LEU A 281 16.50 11.61 2.20
N THR A 282 15.38 11.58 2.89
CA THR A 282 15.25 11.35 4.33
C THR A 282 14.23 10.25 4.58
N ILE A 283 14.54 9.39 5.55
CA ILE A 283 13.64 8.34 6.03
C ILE A 283 13.15 8.73 7.42
N ALA A 284 11.85 8.91 7.58
CA ALA A 284 11.20 8.91 8.88
C ALA A 284 10.81 7.47 9.24
N ASN A 285 11.42 6.93 10.29
CA ASN A 285 11.18 5.57 10.78
C ASN A 285 10.32 5.60 12.05
N GLY A 286 9.11 5.04 11.98
CA GLY A 286 8.13 4.97 13.06
C GLY A 286 8.04 3.62 13.78
N THR A 287 8.98 2.70 13.55
CA THR A 287 8.96 1.32 14.07
C THR A 287 8.76 1.22 15.59
N SER A 288 9.39 2.09 16.36
CA SER A 288 9.40 2.02 17.82
C SER A 288 8.27 2.80 18.49
N GLY A 289 7.22 3.18 17.75
CA GLY A 289 6.12 3.99 18.28
C GLY A 289 6.47 5.49 18.47
N SER A 290 7.63 5.90 17.98
CA SER A 290 8.03 7.29 17.77
C SER A 290 8.78 7.35 16.44
N TYR A 291 8.74 8.50 15.78
CA TYR A 291 9.47 8.71 14.54
C TYR A 291 10.85 9.30 14.80
N PHE A 292 11.85 8.77 14.12
CA PHE A 292 13.18 9.37 14.02
C PHE A 292 13.59 9.45 12.55
N THR A 293 14.38 10.47 12.22
CA THR A 293 14.83 10.70 10.85
C THR A 293 16.25 10.22 10.64
N THR A 294 16.51 9.57 9.50
CA THR A 294 17.85 9.28 9.02
C THR A 294 18.03 9.81 7.60
N ASN A 295 19.24 10.23 7.27
CA ASN A 295 19.64 10.65 5.92
C ASN A 295 20.71 9.67 5.42
N PRO A 296 20.33 8.55 4.79
CA PRO A 296 21.31 7.66 4.18
C PRO A 296 22.11 8.38 3.10
N ALA A 297 23.33 7.91 2.84
CA ALA A 297 24.21 8.44 1.81
C ALA A 297 23.78 7.98 0.41
N PHE A 298 22.60 8.44 -0.02
CA PHE A 298 22.11 8.29 -1.37
C PHE A 298 22.83 9.24 -2.32
N SER A 299 22.89 8.90 -3.61
CA SER A 299 23.28 9.85 -4.64
C SER A 299 22.28 11.02 -4.69
N GLN A 300 22.73 12.15 -5.25
CA GLN A 300 21.96 13.39 -5.21
C GLN A 300 20.64 13.22 -6.01
N PRO A 301 19.47 13.32 -5.37
CA PRO A 301 18.18 13.18 -6.05
C PRO A 301 17.86 14.46 -6.85
N ALA A 302 17.13 14.32 -7.95
CA ALA A 302 16.51 15.46 -8.63
C ALA A 302 15.46 16.12 -7.73
N GLU A 303 15.37 17.46 -7.74
CA GLU A 303 14.33 18.18 -7.00
C GLU A 303 12.94 17.70 -7.42
N GLY A 304 12.13 17.30 -6.44
CA GLY A 304 10.77 16.83 -6.65
C GLY A 304 10.67 15.45 -7.31
N THR A 305 11.75 14.67 -7.31
CA THR A 305 11.74 13.29 -7.84
C THR A 305 10.56 12.47 -7.32
N GLY A 306 9.96 11.68 -8.20
CA GLY A 306 9.11 10.57 -7.79
C GLY A 306 9.84 9.62 -6.84
N LEU A 307 9.11 8.99 -5.93
CA LEU A 307 9.65 8.00 -5.00
C LEU A 307 8.87 6.70 -5.11
N GLY A 308 9.58 5.60 -5.35
CA GLY A 308 9.03 4.25 -5.30
C GLY A 308 9.73 3.44 -4.22
N LEU A 309 9.01 2.99 -3.19
CA LEU A 309 9.54 2.15 -2.11
C LEU A 309 8.76 0.85 -2.02
N VAL A 310 9.45 -0.29 -1.96
CA VAL A 310 8.80 -1.59 -1.83
C VAL A 310 9.62 -2.57 -1.01
N GLN A 311 8.93 -3.49 -0.32
CA GLN A 311 9.55 -4.68 0.26
C GLN A 311 9.68 -5.78 -0.78
N THR A 312 10.80 -6.49 -0.80
CA THR A 312 10.99 -7.70 -1.61
C THR A 312 11.13 -8.92 -0.71
N TRP A 313 10.87 -10.11 -1.26
CA TRP A 313 11.02 -11.38 -0.54
C TRP A 313 12.00 -12.26 -1.31
N THR A 314 13.28 -12.07 -1.04
CA THR A 314 14.37 -12.76 -1.75
C THR A 314 14.61 -14.18 -1.27
N THR A 315 14.17 -14.55 -0.06
CA THR A 315 14.56 -15.80 0.59
C THR A 315 13.40 -16.53 1.27
N THR A 316 13.58 -17.84 1.45
CA THR A 316 12.83 -18.65 2.43
C THR A 316 13.19 -18.30 3.87
N ASP A 317 14.25 -17.49 4.05
CA ASP A 317 14.66 -16.97 5.35
C ASP A 317 13.87 -15.69 5.66
N VAL A 318 12.91 -15.88 6.55
CA VAL A 318 11.81 -15.00 6.94
C VAL A 318 12.22 -13.84 7.87
N ASN A 319 13.51 -13.77 8.20
CA ASN A 319 14.09 -12.89 9.21
C ASN A 319 14.79 -11.65 8.63
N HIS A 320 14.85 -11.50 7.30
CA HIS A 320 15.60 -10.41 6.66
C HIS A 320 14.70 -9.25 6.22
N THR A 321 15.16 -8.03 6.49
CA THR A 321 14.60 -6.82 5.88
C THR A 321 15.14 -6.71 4.48
N ASP A 322 14.29 -6.54 3.48
CA ASP A 322 14.73 -6.34 2.09
C ASP A 322 13.84 -5.28 1.44
N LEU A 323 14.37 -4.07 1.32
CA LEU A 323 13.68 -2.91 0.76
C LEU A 323 14.40 -2.48 -0.51
N VAL A 324 13.63 -2.02 -1.49
CA VAL A 324 14.15 -1.42 -2.72
C VAL A 324 13.51 -0.04 -2.91
N LEU A 325 14.36 0.95 -3.12
CA LEU A 325 14.02 2.34 -3.36
C LEU A 325 14.39 2.71 -4.81
N PHE A 326 13.48 3.40 -5.49
CA PHE A 326 13.66 3.98 -6.81
C PHE A 326 13.39 5.49 -6.75
N TYR A 327 14.26 6.27 -7.40
CA TYR A 327 14.10 7.71 -7.58
C TYR A 327 14.92 8.20 -8.78
N GLU A 328 14.64 9.41 -9.25
CA GLU A 328 15.39 10.14 -10.26
C GLU A 328 16.55 10.92 -9.60
N GLN A 329 17.75 10.76 -10.13
CA GLN A 329 18.94 11.50 -9.72
C GLN A 329 19.03 12.87 -10.42
N GLU A 330 19.89 13.75 -9.92
CA GLU A 330 20.13 15.08 -10.52
C GLU A 330 20.54 15.02 -12.01
N ASP A 331 21.29 13.99 -12.38
CA ASP A 331 21.70 13.70 -13.76
C ASP A 331 20.59 13.11 -14.65
N ARG A 332 19.38 12.95 -14.09
CA ARG A 332 18.15 12.47 -14.73
C ARG A 332 18.07 10.97 -14.97
N ASP A 333 19.06 10.20 -14.50
CA ASP A 333 19.01 8.75 -14.48
C ASP A 333 18.27 8.25 -13.25
N MET A 334 17.63 7.08 -13.37
CA MET A 334 16.98 6.41 -12.25
C MET A 334 18.03 5.76 -11.35
N ALA A 335 18.05 6.13 -10.07
CA ALA A 335 18.74 5.41 -9.02
C ALA A 335 17.88 4.24 -8.51
N GLN A 336 18.56 3.15 -8.18
CA GLN A 336 18.01 2.04 -7.42
C GLN A 336 18.91 1.79 -6.21
N TYR A 337 18.30 1.76 -5.03
CA TYR A 337 18.99 1.44 -3.78
C TYR A 337 18.29 0.28 -3.07
N ARG A 338 19.08 -0.62 -2.49
CA ARG A 338 18.59 -1.77 -1.73
C ARG A 338 19.09 -1.72 -0.30
N PHE A 339 18.22 -2.07 0.63
CA PHE A 339 18.52 -2.22 2.04
C PHE A 339 18.19 -3.64 2.47
N GLY A 340 19.15 -4.38 3.04
CA GLY A 340 18.86 -5.70 3.62
C GLY A 340 20.03 -6.65 3.72
N GLN A 341 20.02 -7.56 4.70
CA GLN A 341 20.98 -8.66 4.81
C GLN A 341 20.60 -9.80 3.86
N TRP A 342 21.44 -10.08 2.88
CA TRP A 342 21.35 -11.29 2.06
C TRP A 342 21.99 -12.46 2.83
N PRO A 343 21.51 -13.71 2.69
CA PRO A 343 22.09 -14.86 3.39
C PRO A 343 23.57 -15.08 3.04
N ASP A 344 23.99 -14.64 1.86
CA ASP A 344 25.36 -14.80 1.35
C ASP A 344 26.14 -13.47 1.27
N SER A 345 25.47 -12.33 1.49
CA SER A 345 26.10 -11.01 1.56
C SER A 345 25.49 -10.18 2.69
N LYS A 346 26.32 -9.91 3.72
CA LYS A 346 26.01 -8.90 4.74
C LYS A 346 26.07 -7.52 4.09
N ILE A 347 24.99 -7.14 3.42
CA ILE A 347 24.79 -5.78 2.94
C ILE A 347 24.30 -5.01 4.18
N ASP A 348 25.23 -4.36 4.88
CA ASP A 348 24.91 -3.45 5.97
C ASP A 348 24.46 -2.11 5.38
N GLY A 349 23.22 -1.70 5.68
CA GLY A 349 22.69 -0.42 5.24
C GLY A 349 22.20 -0.38 3.78
N TRP A 350 22.03 0.84 3.28
CA TRP A 350 21.59 1.11 1.91
C TRP A 350 22.76 1.04 0.94
N ASN A 351 22.60 0.29 -0.14
CA ASN A 351 23.62 0.12 -1.17
C ASN A 351 23.01 0.39 -2.56
N SER A 352 23.76 1.08 -3.43
CA SER A 352 23.33 1.31 -4.80
C SER A 352 23.35 -0.01 -5.57
N GLU A 353 22.34 -0.23 -6.41
CA GLU A 353 22.38 -1.28 -7.41
C GLU A 353 22.71 -0.64 -8.77
N ASP A 354 23.85 -1.02 -9.33
CA ASP A 354 24.29 -0.57 -10.66
C ASP A 354 23.47 -1.27 -11.76
N ASN A 355 22.15 -1.03 -11.81
CA ASN A 355 21.28 -1.64 -12.80
C ASN A 355 20.39 -0.58 -13.48
N THR A 356 20.98 -0.05 -14.55
CA THR A 356 20.42 0.57 -15.77
C THR A 356 20.20 2.09 -15.82
N PRO A 357 20.67 2.76 -16.90
CA PRO A 357 20.34 4.15 -17.21
C PRO A 357 18.92 4.22 -17.77
N LEU A 358 17.92 4.03 -16.91
CA LEU A 358 16.54 4.33 -17.23
C LEU A 358 16.28 5.80 -16.88
N SER A 359 16.07 6.63 -17.89
CA SER A 359 15.65 8.02 -17.65
C SER A 359 14.26 8.03 -17.00
N ALA A 360 14.21 8.61 -15.81
CA ALA A 360 13.00 8.88 -15.03
C ALA A 360 12.67 10.38 -15.00
N THR A 361 13.12 11.14 -16.00
CA THR A 361 13.04 12.60 -16.02
C THR A 361 11.62 13.12 -15.76
N ASN A 362 11.44 13.81 -14.63
CA ASN A 362 10.18 14.36 -14.16
C ASN A 362 9.05 13.31 -14.12
N ALA A 363 9.38 12.05 -13.80
CA ALA A 363 8.43 10.95 -13.83
C ALA A 363 7.68 10.78 -12.50
N SER A 364 6.42 10.36 -12.58
CA SER A 364 5.74 9.75 -11.44
C SER A 364 6.20 8.29 -11.32
N LEU A 365 6.55 7.87 -10.10
CA LEU A 365 7.01 6.52 -9.81
C LEU A 365 6.02 5.77 -8.92
N ALA A 366 5.83 4.48 -9.19
CA ALA A 366 5.10 3.58 -8.31
C ALA A 366 5.80 2.22 -8.25
N ALA A 367 6.41 1.92 -7.10
CA ALA A 367 7.05 0.63 -6.87
C ALA A 367 6.02 -0.43 -6.46
N PHE A 368 6.25 -1.68 -6.85
CA PHE A 368 5.39 -2.80 -6.52
C PHE A 368 6.20 -4.09 -6.41
N THR A 369 5.68 -4.99 -5.57
CA THR A 369 6.10 -6.38 -5.51
C THR A 369 4.83 -7.19 -5.63
N PHE A 370 4.82 -8.20 -6.47
CA PHE A 370 3.65 -9.03 -6.62
C PHE A 370 4.03 -10.51 -6.72
N ASN A 371 3.13 -11.35 -6.21
CA ASN A 371 3.29 -12.78 -6.22
C ASN A 371 2.02 -13.45 -6.74
N PRO A 372 1.95 -13.75 -8.04
CA PRO A 372 0.73 -14.24 -8.67
C PRO A 372 0.39 -15.69 -8.28
N ASN A 373 1.34 -16.43 -7.71
CA ASN A 373 1.19 -17.85 -7.39
C ASN A 373 1.19 -18.11 -5.86
N GLY A 374 1.22 -17.06 -5.04
CA GLY A 374 1.22 -17.13 -3.59
C GLY A 374 2.60 -17.35 -2.96
N ILE A 375 2.74 -17.03 -1.67
CA ILE A 375 4.03 -16.93 -0.96
C ILE A 375 4.84 -18.23 -1.02
N GLU A 376 4.17 -19.39 -1.01
CA GLU A 376 4.80 -20.72 -0.95
C GLU A 376 5.27 -21.27 -2.31
N GLN A 377 4.78 -20.73 -3.43
CA GLN A 377 5.00 -21.33 -4.75
C GLN A 377 5.15 -20.23 -5.81
N GLY A 378 6.35 -20.02 -6.35
CA GLY A 378 6.49 -19.42 -7.67
C GLY A 378 7.30 -18.13 -7.79
N ASN A 379 7.30 -17.63 -9.04
CA ASN A 379 7.98 -16.42 -9.46
C ASN A 379 7.40 -15.21 -8.74
N ARG A 380 8.23 -14.54 -7.95
CA ARG A 380 7.93 -13.24 -7.34
C ARG A 380 8.56 -12.17 -8.23
N PHE A 381 7.88 -11.05 -8.36
CA PHE A 381 8.37 -9.93 -9.17
C PHE A 381 8.44 -8.68 -8.31
N MET A 382 9.45 -7.87 -8.57
CA MET A 382 9.55 -6.50 -8.06
C MET A 382 9.70 -5.55 -9.25
N GLY A 383 9.22 -4.33 -9.13
CA GLY A 383 9.43 -3.34 -10.16
C GLY A 383 8.96 -1.96 -9.78
N THR A 384 9.08 -1.06 -10.75
CA THR A 384 8.54 0.30 -10.69
C THR A 384 7.85 0.64 -12.01
N LEU A 385 6.71 1.32 -11.92
CA LEU A 385 6.07 1.99 -13.03
C LEU A 385 6.60 3.42 -13.10
N ILE A 386 7.02 3.83 -14.29
CA ILE A 386 7.59 5.14 -14.59
C ILE A 386 6.66 5.83 -15.58
N SER A 387 5.86 6.78 -15.10
CA SER A 387 4.94 7.55 -15.92
C SER A 387 5.54 8.91 -16.28
N LYS A 388 5.69 9.16 -17.57
CA LYS A 388 6.32 10.37 -18.12
C LYS A 388 5.63 10.80 -19.43
N GLU A 389 6.21 11.76 -20.15
CA GLU A 389 5.57 12.39 -21.30
C GLU A 389 5.30 11.41 -22.45
N ASP A 390 6.16 10.40 -22.61
CA ASP A 390 6.06 9.38 -23.66
C ASP A 390 5.31 8.11 -23.22
N GLY A 391 4.56 8.20 -22.11
CA GLY A 391 3.69 7.15 -21.58
C GLY A 391 4.27 6.45 -20.34
N VAL A 392 3.73 5.28 -20.03
CA VAL A 392 4.16 4.47 -18.88
C VAL A 392 5.16 3.41 -19.32
N THR A 393 6.31 3.38 -18.65
CA THR A 393 7.30 2.29 -18.76
C THR A 393 7.26 1.45 -17.49
N CYS A 394 7.20 0.14 -17.64
CA CYS A 394 7.34 -0.81 -16.54
C CYS A 394 8.77 -1.32 -16.50
N TYR A 395 9.47 -1.12 -15.39
CA TYR A 395 10.76 -1.70 -15.09
C TYR A 395 10.58 -2.80 -14.04
N VAL A 396 10.87 -4.04 -14.38
CA VAL A 396 10.54 -5.21 -13.55
C VAL A 396 11.66 -6.24 -13.59
N SER A 397 11.89 -6.90 -12.45
CA SER A 397 12.77 -8.06 -12.32
C SER A 397 12.04 -9.18 -11.59
N ASP A 398 12.63 -10.38 -11.63
CA ASP A 398 12.40 -11.34 -10.56
C ASP A 398 12.70 -10.72 -9.18
N ALA A 399 12.15 -11.30 -8.11
CA ALA A 399 12.33 -10.80 -6.76
C ALA A 399 13.76 -10.84 -6.23
N LYS A 400 14.72 -11.44 -6.97
CA LYS A 400 16.15 -11.36 -6.64
C LYS A 400 16.83 -10.12 -7.22
N GLY A 401 16.16 -9.37 -8.09
CA GLY A 401 16.76 -8.22 -8.78
C GLY A 401 17.80 -8.64 -9.82
N THR A 402 17.79 -9.90 -10.26
CA THR A 402 18.88 -10.43 -11.11
C THR A 402 18.60 -10.34 -12.61
N ASN A 403 17.34 -10.13 -13.01
CA ASN A 403 16.90 -10.20 -14.40
C ASN A 403 15.96 -9.04 -14.75
N TRP A 404 16.51 -7.82 -14.65
CA TRP A 404 15.79 -6.59 -14.98
C TRP A 404 15.40 -6.52 -16.46
N LYS A 405 14.16 -6.10 -16.69
CA LYS A 405 13.59 -5.82 -18.01
C LYS A 405 12.76 -4.55 -17.94
N ASN A 406 12.79 -3.77 -19.02
CA ASN A 406 11.86 -2.67 -19.21
C ASN A 406 11.00 -2.91 -20.46
N TYR A 407 9.75 -2.44 -20.42
CA TYR A 407 8.84 -2.44 -21.55
C TYR A 407 7.73 -1.40 -21.33
N LYS A 408 7.07 -0.97 -22.41
CA LYS A 408 5.89 -0.11 -22.34
C LYS A 408 4.60 -0.95 -22.37
N PRO A 409 3.80 -1.00 -21.29
CA PRO A 409 2.55 -1.75 -21.29
C PRO A 409 1.52 -1.07 -22.19
N LYS A 410 1.21 -1.63 -23.36
CA LYS A 410 0.27 -1.03 -24.34
C LYS A 410 -1.10 -0.68 -23.76
N VAL A 411 -1.58 -1.43 -22.78
CA VAL A 411 -2.87 -1.15 -22.12
C VAL A 411 -2.87 0.19 -21.38
N MET A 412 -1.69 0.66 -20.93
CA MET A 412 -1.48 1.93 -20.23
C MET A 412 -1.23 3.11 -21.19
N ASP A 413 -1.10 2.89 -22.50
CA ASP A 413 -1.03 3.98 -23.51
C ASP A 413 -2.30 4.85 -23.53
N SER A 414 -3.37 4.35 -22.90
CA SER A 414 -4.63 5.04 -22.75
C SER A 414 -4.61 6.14 -21.69
N LEU A 415 -3.63 6.16 -20.80
CA LEU A 415 -3.50 7.12 -19.71
C LEU A 415 -3.06 8.51 -20.18
N ASP A 416 -3.36 9.53 -19.37
CA ASP A 416 -2.86 10.88 -19.58
C ASP A 416 -1.32 10.89 -19.46
N ARG A 417 -0.66 11.72 -20.28
CA ARG A 417 0.80 11.90 -20.21
C ARG A 417 1.20 12.47 -18.86
N ASN A 418 2.33 12.02 -18.30
CA ASN A 418 2.78 12.43 -16.96
C ASN A 418 1.72 12.21 -15.86
N THR A 419 0.79 11.27 -16.04
CA THR A 419 -0.20 10.96 -15.00
C THR A 419 0.52 10.50 -13.72
N PRO A 420 0.02 10.85 -12.54
CA PRO A 420 0.41 10.12 -11.33
C PRO A 420 0.07 8.65 -11.48
N VAL A 421 0.91 7.81 -10.90
CA VAL A 421 0.72 6.35 -10.85
C VAL A 421 0.82 5.85 -9.41
N ALA A 422 0.06 4.80 -9.10
CA ALA A 422 0.18 4.05 -7.86
C ALA A 422 0.14 2.55 -8.16
N ALA A 423 0.75 1.74 -7.31
CA ALA A 423 0.70 0.30 -7.42
C ALA A 423 0.73 -0.34 -6.02
N ASN A 424 0.25 -1.59 -5.90
CA ASN A 424 0.16 -2.29 -4.62
C ASN A 424 0.57 -3.77 -4.71
N TYR A 425 0.58 -4.44 -3.55
CA TYR A 425 1.09 -5.80 -3.38
C TYR A 425 0.29 -6.89 -4.10
N ASP A 426 -0.96 -6.61 -4.48
CA ASP A 426 -1.82 -7.54 -5.21
C ASP A 426 -1.59 -7.47 -6.73
N GLY A 427 -0.54 -6.76 -7.17
CA GLY A 427 -0.25 -6.57 -8.59
C GLY A 427 -1.24 -5.63 -9.27
N ARG A 428 -1.86 -4.72 -8.53
CA ARG A 428 -2.71 -3.66 -9.09
C ARG A 428 -1.91 -2.41 -9.35
N ALA A 429 -2.24 -1.72 -10.43
CA ALA A 429 -1.74 -0.41 -10.75
C ALA A 429 -2.88 0.53 -11.14
N TYR A 430 -2.66 1.82 -10.90
CA TYR A 430 -3.64 2.86 -11.10
C TYR A 430 -2.99 4.06 -11.79
N GLY A 431 -3.73 4.69 -12.70
CA GLY A 431 -3.35 5.94 -13.36
C GLY A 431 -4.60 6.73 -13.75
N ILE A 432 -4.42 7.95 -14.26
CA ILE A 432 -5.52 8.85 -14.62
C ILE A 432 -5.67 8.93 -16.13
N LYS A 433 -6.92 8.92 -16.59
CA LYS A 433 -7.31 9.27 -17.95
C LYS A 433 -8.52 10.20 -17.90
N ASP A 434 -8.42 11.38 -18.50
CA ASP A 434 -9.51 12.37 -18.57
C ASP A 434 -10.13 12.68 -17.18
N GLY A 435 -9.28 12.68 -16.14
CA GLY A 435 -9.72 12.89 -14.75
C GLY A 435 -10.36 11.69 -14.05
N VAL A 436 -10.37 10.51 -14.68
CA VAL A 436 -10.89 9.25 -14.13
C VAL A 436 -9.74 8.28 -13.82
N VAL A 437 -9.76 7.62 -12.66
CA VAL A 437 -8.79 6.57 -12.35
C VAL A 437 -9.11 5.30 -13.13
N LYS A 438 -8.10 4.78 -13.82
CA LYS A 438 -8.10 3.50 -14.52
C LYS A 438 -7.30 2.48 -13.72
N GLU A 439 -7.82 1.26 -13.63
CA GLU A 439 -7.17 0.14 -12.95
C GLU A 439 -6.56 -0.84 -13.96
N PHE A 440 -5.36 -1.32 -13.63
CA PHE A 440 -4.65 -2.37 -14.34
C PHE A 440 -4.24 -3.48 -13.38
N VAL A 441 -4.13 -4.69 -13.90
CA VAL A 441 -3.67 -5.87 -13.15
C VAL A 441 -2.49 -6.51 -13.87
N ALA A 442 -1.43 -6.80 -13.10
CA ALA A 442 -0.28 -7.54 -13.57
C ALA A 442 -0.67 -8.99 -13.82
N SER A 443 -0.21 -9.55 -14.93
CA SER A 443 -0.40 -10.96 -15.22
C SER A 443 0.57 -11.82 -14.40
N SER A 444 0.32 -13.13 -14.38
CA SER A 444 1.17 -14.07 -13.66
C SER A 444 2.59 -14.23 -14.24
N ASP A 445 2.85 -13.69 -15.44
CA ASP A 445 4.15 -13.79 -16.10
C ASP A 445 5.16 -12.71 -15.65
N GLY A 446 4.75 -11.71 -14.85
CA GLY A 446 5.64 -10.63 -14.42
C GLY A 446 5.72 -9.44 -15.37
N ARG A 447 5.23 -9.59 -16.59
CA ARG A 447 5.71 -8.90 -17.79
C ARG A 447 4.59 -8.41 -18.70
N SER A 448 3.34 -8.59 -18.31
CA SER A 448 2.19 -8.05 -19.02
C SER A 448 1.15 -7.52 -18.06
N TRP A 449 0.32 -6.60 -18.56
CA TRP A 449 -0.74 -5.94 -17.82
C TRP A 449 -2.05 -6.03 -18.59
N SER A 450 -3.15 -6.14 -17.87
CA SER A 450 -4.51 -6.10 -18.42
C SER A 450 -5.27 -4.93 -17.80
N ALA A 451 -6.07 -4.22 -18.62
CA ALA A 451 -7.02 -3.24 -18.11
C ALA A 451 -8.18 -3.97 -17.39
N VAL A 452 -8.56 -3.48 -16.22
CA VAL A 452 -9.67 -4.04 -15.42
C VAL A 452 -10.94 -3.23 -15.66
N GLY A 453 -10.82 -1.91 -15.63
CA GLY A 453 -11.94 -0.99 -15.82
C GLY A 453 -11.70 0.33 -15.10
N ASP A 454 -12.79 1.07 -14.92
CA ASP A 454 -12.78 2.38 -14.27
C ASP A 454 -12.98 2.20 -12.76
N THR A 455 -12.11 2.83 -11.97
CA THR A 455 -12.21 2.80 -10.50
C THR A 455 -13.23 3.81 -9.98
N MET A 456 -13.43 4.91 -10.70
CA MET A 456 -14.48 5.88 -10.42
C MET A 456 -15.54 5.79 -11.50
N ALA A 457 -16.75 5.37 -11.13
CA ALA A 457 -17.91 5.34 -12.02
C ALA A 457 -18.70 6.66 -11.91
#